data_AF-F3LJD7-F1
#
_entry.id   AF-F3LJD7-F1
#
_cell.length_a   1.000
_cell.length_b   1.000
_cell.length_c   1.000
_cell.angle_alpha   90.00
_cell.angle_beta   90.00
_cell.angle_gamma   90.00
#
_symmetry.space_group_name_H-M   'P 1'
#
loop_
_entity.id
_entity.type
_entity.pdbx_description
1 polymer ?
#
loop_
_entity_poly.entity_id
_entity_poly.type
_entity_poly.pdbx_seq_one_letter_code
_entity_poly.pdbx_strand_id
1 'polypeptide(L)'
;MSDLSVTSLFEIYRLRQQVFVIEQQCIYEDIDAADKTALHVLGWIDDRGIRCASENASDSTEDNTKDNTKDNTKESHYPKEQLPILCAYLRIIGLENTAQTVSIGRVVIEMGSRRKGVGKQLLSTALDYIERIAPETTITLSAQHHLTGFYQVLGFCVVSDPYDEDGIPHVRMVKTLAR
;
A
#
# COMPACT_ATOMS: atom_id res chain seq x y z
N MET A 1 3.68 -4.75 16.66
CA MET A 1 3.21 -4.85 15.26
C MET A 1 1.84 -5.49 15.35
N SER A 2 0.83 -4.88 14.73
CA SER A 2 -0.55 -5.38 14.75
C SER A 2 -0.84 -6.12 13.45
N ASP A 3 -1.58 -7.21 13.58
CA ASP A 3 -2.10 -7.97 12.46
C ASP A 3 -3.13 -7.13 11.68
N LEU A 4 -3.13 -7.30 10.36
CA LEU A 4 -4.05 -6.60 9.46
C LEU A 4 -5.49 -6.99 9.80
N SER A 5 -6.27 -6.03 10.28
CA SER A 5 -7.68 -6.27 10.58
C SER A 5 -8.48 -6.47 9.28
N VAL A 6 -9.59 -7.21 9.35
CA VAL A 6 -10.53 -7.34 8.22
C VAL A 6 -11.01 -5.97 7.72
N THR A 7 -11.17 -5.00 8.64
CA THR A 7 -11.51 -3.62 8.30
C THR A 7 -10.40 -2.94 7.50
N SER A 8 -9.14 -3.05 7.94
CA SER A 8 -7.98 -2.50 7.22
C SER A 8 -7.87 -3.09 5.81
N LEU A 9 -8.05 -4.41 5.69
CA LEU A 9 -8.02 -5.13 4.43
C LEU A 9 -9.12 -4.64 3.47
N PHE A 10 -10.34 -4.48 3.97
CA PHE A 10 -11.45 -3.92 3.20
C PHE A 10 -11.13 -2.50 2.71
N GLU A 11 -10.62 -1.61 3.57
CA GLU A 11 -10.27 -0.24 3.20
C GLU A 11 -9.17 -0.19 2.12
N ILE A 12 -8.16 -1.05 2.23
CA ILE A 12 -7.08 -1.19 1.24
C ILE A 12 -7.65 -1.58 -0.12
N TYR A 13 -8.46 -2.64 -0.18
CA TYR A 13 -9.02 -3.13 -1.44
C TYR A 13 -10.03 -2.15 -2.04
N ARG A 14 -10.86 -1.51 -1.22
CA ARG A 14 -11.75 -0.45 -1.69
C ARG A 14 -10.95 0.67 -2.35
N LEU A 15 -9.88 1.16 -1.71
CA LEU A 15 -9.07 2.26 -2.25
C LEU A 15 -8.35 1.86 -3.55
N ARG A 16 -7.75 0.67 -3.59
CA ARG A 16 -7.08 0.15 -4.79
C ARG A 16 -8.04 -0.01 -5.96
N GLN A 17 -9.22 -0.62 -5.73
CA GLN A 17 -10.25 -0.76 -6.75
C GLN A 17 -10.73 0.60 -7.26
N GLN A 18 -10.98 1.55 -6.34
CA GLN A 18 -11.46 2.88 -6.71
C GLN A 18 -10.48 3.61 -7.64
N VAL A 19 -9.17 3.46 -7.44
CA VAL A 19 -8.18 4.18 -8.24
C VAL A 19 -7.71 3.36 -9.43
N PHE A 20 -7.19 2.15 -9.21
CA PHE A 20 -6.55 1.40 -10.29
C PHE A 20 -7.55 0.80 -11.28
N VAL A 21 -8.78 0.51 -10.85
CA VAL A 21 -9.81 -0.06 -11.74
C VAL A 21 -10.77 1.02 -12.21
N ILE A 22 -11.44 1.69 -11.27
CA ILE A 22 -12.51 2.64 -11.61
C ILE A 22 -11.95 3.95 -12.15
N GLU A 23 -11.02 4.62 -11.46
CA GLU A 23 -10.51 5.91 -11.92
C GLU A 23 -9.66 5.77 -13.18
N GLN A 24 -8.74 4.80 -13.22
CA GLN A 24 -7.84 4.59 -14.35
C GLN A 24 -8.50 3.88 -15.54
N GLN A 25 -9.74 3.39 -15.39
CA GLN A 25 -10.47 2.62 -16.41
C GLN A 25 -9.64 1.42 -16.92
N CYS A 26 -8.90 0.79 -16.01
CA CYS A 26 -7.98 -0.32 -16.30
C CYS A 26 -8.51 -1.61 -15.69
N ILE A 27 -8.86 -2.58 -16.52
CA ILE A 27 -9.36 -3.89 -16.07
C ILE A 27 -8.18 -4.86 -16.00
N TYR A 28 -7.71 -5.15 -14.79
CA TYR A 28 -6.62 -6.07 -14.54
C TYR A 28 -6.79 -6.79 -13.19
N GLU A 29 -5.99 -7.83 -12.96
CA GLU A 29 -5.98 -8.57 -11.69
C GLU A 29 -5.20 -7.79 -10.62
N ASP A 30 -5.92 -6.99 -9.83
CA ASP A 30 -5.29 -6.14 -8.79
C ASP A 30 -4.82 -6.95 -7.57
N ILE A 31 -5.67 -7.85 -7.08
CA ILE A 31 -5.45 -8.62 -5.84
C ILE A 31 -4.66 -9.88 -6.19
N ASP A 32 -3.53 -10.09 -5.50
CA ASP A 32 -2.65 -11.22 -5.76
C ASP A 32 -2.22 -11.93 -4.47
N ALA A 33 -1.55 -13.08 -4.61
CA ALA A 33 -1.11 -13.87 -3.45
C ALA A 33 -0.10 -13.14 -2.56
N ALA A 34 0.62 -12.14 -3.09
CA ALA A 34 1.61 -11.38 -2.31
C ALA A 34 0.94 -10.45 -1.29
N ASP A 35 -0.35 -10.13 -1.45
CA ASP A 35 -1.13 -9.39 -0.44
C ASP A 35 -1.18 -10.11 0.92
N LYS A 36 -0.94 -11.42 0.98
CA LYS A 36 -0.97 -12.20 2.24
C LYS A 36 0.30 -12.11 3.06
N THR A 37 1.42 -11.77 2.43
CA THR A 37 2.75 -11.74 3.09
C THR A 37 3.40 -10.37 3.03
N ALA A 38 2.79 -9.44 2.30
CA ALA A 38 3.28 -8.09 2.19
C ALA A 38 3.18 -7.31 3.50
N LEU A 39 4.06 -6.33 3.63
CA LEU A 39 3.87 -5.22 4.55
C LEU A 39 3.01 -4.16 3.87
N HIS A 40 1.94 -3.75 4.54
CA HIS A 40 1.00 -2.74 4.07
C HIS A 40 1.30 -1.42 4.74
N VAL A 41 1.46 -0.34 3.98
CA VAL A 41 1.62 1.02 4.52
C VAL A 41 0.37 1.83 4.16
N LEU A 42 -0.27 2.37 5.17
CA LEU A 42 -1.56 3.05 5.12
C LEU A 42 -1.35 4.54 5.41
N GLY A 43 -2.14 5.40 4.76
CA GLY A 43 -2.08 6.85 4.90
C GLY A 43 -3.44 7.51 5.04
N TRP A 44 -3.54 8.40 6.02
CA TRP A 44 -4.73 9.18 6.34
C TRP A 44 -4.39 10.67 6.33
N ILE A 45 -5.36 11.50 5.94
CA ILE A 45 -5.28 12.95 6.06
C ILE A 45 -6.55 13.45 6.74
N ASP A 46 -6.37 14.24 7.80
CA ASP A 46 -7.43 14.89 8.56
C ASP A 46 -7.00 16.30 8.98
N ASP A 47 -7.85 17.00 9.73
CA ASP A 47 -7.59 18.37 10.21
C ASP A 47 -6.35 18.48 11.12
N ARG A 48 -5.85 17.35 11.65
CA ARG A 48 -4.63 17.28 12.48
C ARG A 48 -3.39 16.99 11.65
N GLY A 49 -3.54 16.78 10.34
CA GLY A 49 -2.45 16.54 9.40
C GLY A 49 -2.45 15.14 8.80
N ILE A 50 -1.29 14.72 8.32
CA ILE A 50 -1.10 13.43 7.66
C ILE A 50 -0.55 12.42 8.66
N ARG A 51 -1.13 11.22 8.66
CA ARG A 51 -0.69 10.08 9.48
C ARG A 51 -0.44 8.87 8.58
N CYS A 52 0.62 8.14 8.86
CA CYS A 52 0.95 6.89 8.17
C CYS A 52 1.25 5.78 9.19
N ALA A 53 0.88 4.55 8.87
CA ALA A 53 1.16 3.38 9.70
C ALA A 53 1.45 2.16 8.82
N SER A 54 2.17 1.18 9.37
CA SER A 54 2.52 -0.06 8.68
C SER A 54 1.90 -1.27 9.40
N GLU A 55 1.18 -2.13 8.68
CA GLU A 55 0.48 -3.32 9.18
C GLU A 55 0.98 -4.57 8.42
N ASN A 56 1.12 -5.71 9.12
CA ASN A 56 1.48 -7.00 8.50
C ASN A 56 0.22 -7.83 8.27
N ALA A 57 0.12 -8.50 7.13
CA ALA A 57 -0.77 -9.63 7.02
C ALA A 57 -0.14 -10.81 7.79
N SER A 58 -0.78 -11.25 8.88
CA SER A 58 -0.35 -12.47 9.60
C SER A 58 -0.94 -13.71 8.91
N ASP A 59 -0.16 -14.79 8.88
CA ASP A 59 -0.64 -16.10 8.44
C ASP A 59 -1.45 -16.71 9.59
N SER A 60 -2.78 -16.63 9.50
CA SER A 60 -3.67 -17.23 10.49
C SER A 60 -3.68 -18.76 10.31
N THR A 61 -2.93 -19.48 11.16
CA THR A 61 -3.13 -20.93 11.33
C THR A 61 -4.23 -21.21 12.35
N GLU A 62 -5.16 -22.07 11.91
CA GLU A 62 -6.11 -22.92 12.65
C GLU A 62 -7.51 -22.39 13.01
N ASP A 63 -8.42 -22.84 12.14
CA ASP A 63 -9.82 -23.20 12.34
C ASP A 63 -10.05 -24.06 13.60
N ASN A 64 -11.08 -23.72 14.38
CA ASN A 64 -11.79 -24.70 15.19
C ASN A 64 -13.27 -24.32 15.28
N THR A 65 -14.06 -25.02 14.48
CA THR A 65 -15.52 -25.03 14.49
C THR A 65 -16.05 -25.56 15.83
N LYS A 66 -16.93 -24.81 16.52
CA LYS A 66 -18.13 -25.38 17.18
C LYS A 66 -19.30 -24.40 17.17
N ASP A 67 -20.34 -24.87 16.50
CA ASP A 67 -21.71 -24.38 16.44
C ASP A 67 -22.40 -24.39 17.83
N ASN A 68 -23.13 -23.31 18.15
CA ASN A 68 -24.53 -23.42 18.58
C ASN A 68 -25.21 -22.05 18.81
N THR A 69 -26.20 -21.79 17.95
CA THR A 69 -27.53 -21.21 18.25
C THR A 69 -27.64 -19.89 19.06
N LYS A 70 -28.07 -18.81 18.40
CA LYS A 70 -29.47 -18.30 18.44
C LYS A 70 -29.62 -16.97 17.71
N ASP A 71 -30.66 -16.95 16.90
CA ASP A 71 -31.36 -15.80 16.32
C ASP A 71 -31.57 -14.67 17.34
N ASN A 72 -31.34 -13.43 16.91
CA ASN A 72 -32.13 -12.25 17.28
C ASN A 72 -31.61 -11.01 16.54
N THR A 73 -32.36 -10.64 15.49
CA THR A 73 -32.65 -9.26 15.07
C THR A 73 -32.14 -8.17 16.01
N LYS A 74 -31.16 -7.39 15.56
CA LYS A 74 -30.90 -6.02 15.98
C LYS A 74 -30.00 -5.36 14.94
N GLU A 75 -30.60 -4.50 14.11
CA GLU A 75 -29.88 -3.48 13.36
C GLU A 75 -28.98 -2.72 14.36
N SER A 76 -27.68 -2.97 14.27
CA SER A 76 -26.69 -2.23 15.04
C SER A 76 -26.61 -0.82 14.47
N HIS A 77 -27.26 0.10 15.16
CA HIS A 77 -27.04 1.53 15.05
C HIS A 77 -25.57 1.83 15.41
N TYR A 78 -24.67 1.76 14.42
CA TYR A 78 -23.27 2.12 14.62
C TYR A 78 -23.17 3.63 14.85
N PRO A 79 -22.64 4.09 15.99
CA PRO A 79 -22.29 5.50 16.15
C PRO A 79 -21.14 5.82 15.19
N LYS A 80 -21.42 6.70 14.21
CA LYS A 80 -20.46 7.23 13.25
C LYS A 80 -19.46 8.17 13.94
N GLU A 81 -18.57 7.66 14.77
CA GLU A 81 -17.25 8.28 14.82
C GLU A 81 -16.58 7.93 13.49
N GLN A 82 -16.63 8.88 12.57
CA GLN A 82 -16.19 8.69 11.20
C GLN A 82 -14.66 8.53 11.25
N LEU A 83 -14.21 7.28 11.34
CA LEU A 83 -12.80 6.94 11.22
C LEU A 83 -12.26 7.62 9.96
N PRO A 84 -11.08 8.24 10.03
CA PRO A 84 -10.53 8.92 8.87
C PRO A 84 -10.44 7.92 7.73
N ILE A 85 -10.97 8.31 6.57
CA ILE A 85 -11.04 7.46 5.40
C ILE A 85 -9.60 7.21 4.93
N LEU A 86 -9.25 5.94 4.70
CA LEU A 86 -7.96 5.59 4.11
C LEU A 86 -7.85 6.27 2.74
N CYS A 87 -6.85 7.13 2.60
CA CYS A 87 -6.71 8.00 1.43
C CYS A 87 -5.39 7.79 0.67
N ALA A 88 -4.46 7.04 1.24
CA ALA A 88 -3.24 6.63 0.56
C ALA A 88 -2.81 5.24 1.03
N TYR A 89 -2.20 4.47 0.12
CA TYR A 89 -1.73 3.12 0.41
C TYR A 89 -0.54 2.77 -0.47
N LEU A 90 0.36 1.93 0.06
CA LEU A 90 1.34 1.20 -0.74
C LEU A 90 1.62 -0.16 -0.12
N ARG A 91 2.20 -1.04 -0.92
CA ARG A 91 2.59 -2.41 -0.54
C ARG A 91 4.10 -2.57 -0.65
N ILE A 92 4.71 -3.27 0.31
CA ILE A 92 6.12 -3.64 0.31
C ILE A 92 6.23 -5.17 0.34
N ILE A 93 7.04 -5.73 -0.55
CA ILE A 93 7.33 -7.18 -0.64
C ILE A 93 8.84 -7.43 -0.67
N GLY A 94 9.26 -8.63 -0.25
CA GLY A 94 10.67 -9.06 -0.29
C GLY A 94 11.51 -8.57 0.89
N LEU A 95 10.90 -8.31 2.05
CA LEU A 95 11.61 -7.90 3.28
C LEU A 95 12.28 -9.09 3.98
N GLU A 96 11.80 -10.30 3.74
CA GLU A 96 12.27 -11.55 4.33
C GLU A 96 13.64 -12.01 3.80
N ASN A 97 14.11 -11.46 2.67
CA ASN A 97 15.37 -11.80 2.06
C ASN A 97 16.24 -10.55 1.86
N THR A 98 16.97 -10.16 2.91
CA THR A 98 17.80 -8.93 2.91
C THR A 98 18.94 -8.94 1.89
N ALA A 99 19.30 -10.11 1.36
CA ALA A 99 20.24 -10.24 0.24
C ALA A 99 19.61 -9.90 -1.14
N GLN A 100 18.31 -9.59 -1.18
CA GLN A 100 17.51 -9.34 -2.39
C GLN A 100 16.97 -7.91 -2.45
N THR A 101 16.39 -7.58 -3.60
CA THR A 101 15.66 -6.35 -3.90
C THR A 101 14.31 -6.31 -3.17
N VAL A 102 14.05 -5.24 -2.41
CA VAL A 102 12.72 -4.92 -1.87
C VAL A 102 11.89 -4.24 -2.96
N SER A 103 10.62 -4.64 -3.13
CA SER A 103 9.74 -4.00 -4.12
C SER A 103 8.63 -3.19 -3.45
N ILE A 104 8.45 -1.95 -3.90
CA ILE A 104 7.30 -1.10 -3.56
C ILE A 104 6.32 -1.15 -4.72
N GLY A 105 5.07 -1.47 -4.42
CA GLY A 105 3.99 -1.55 -5.40
C GLY A 105 2.68 -1.00 -4.87
N ARG A 106 1.67 -0.99 -5.74
CA ARG A 106 0.29 -0.55 -5.43
C ARG A 106 0.23 0.82 -4.74
N VAL A 107 1.12 1.74 -5.13
CA VAL A 107 1.13 3.11 -4.60
C VAL A 107 -0.10 3.84 -5.10
N VAL A 108 -0.99 4.20 -4.20
CA VAL A 108 -2.27 4.83 -4.50
C VAL A 108 -2.53 6.01 -3.58
N ILE A 109 -3.06 7.09 -4.15
CA ILE A 109 -3.57 8.25 -3.41
C ILE A 109 -4.96 8.60 -3.97
N GLU A 110 -5.94 8.68 -3.08
CA GLU A 110 -7.31 9.13 -3.35
C GLU A 110 -7.29 10.54 -3.95
N MET A 111 -8.12 10.76 -4.97
CA MET A 111 -8.09 11.96 -5.82
C MET A 111 -8.19 13.27 -5.01
N GLY A 112 -9.15 13.37 -4.09
CA GLY A 112 -9.34 14.51 -3.20
C GLY A 112 -8.21 14.75 -2.21
N SER A 113 -7.30 13.78 -2.06
CA SER A 113 -6.16 13.81 -1.13
C SER A 113 -4.82 14.04 -1.82
N ARG A 114 -4.80 14.04 -3.16
CA ARG A 114 -3.59 14.31 -3.97
C ARG A 114 -3.09 15.73 -3.77
N ARG A 115 -1.79 15.93 -4.02
CA ARG A 115 -1.09 17.24 -3.94
C ARG A 115 -1.10 17.90 -2.55
N LYS A 116 -1.61 17.21 -1.52
CA LYS A 116 -1.58 17.65 -0.11
C LYS A 116 -0.35 17.14 0.67
N GLY A 117 0.57 16.44 0.01
CA GLY A 117 1.79 15.90 0.63
C GLY A 117 1.69 14.45 1.12
N VAL A 118 0.48 13.88 1.21
CA VAL A 118 0.24 12.52 1.73
C VAL A 118 1.07 11.44 1.02
N GLY A 119 1.19 11.49 -0.31
CA GLY A 119 1.98 10.51 -1.05
C GLY A 119 3.47 10.56 -0.74
N LYS A 120 4.02 11.76 -0.52
CA LYS A 120 5.43 11.93 -0.11
C LYS A 120 5.65 11.34 1.27
N GLN A 121 4.76 11.65 2.22
CA GLN A 121 4.87 11.16 3.59
C GLN A 121 4.69 9.64 3.67
N LEU A 122 3.75 9.08 2.91
CA LEU A 122 3.54 7.64 2.80
C LEU A 122 4.81 6.92 2.34
N LEU A 123 5.43 7.41 1.26
CA LEU A 123 6.69 6.84 0.77
C LEU A 123 7.84 7.06 1.74
N SER A 124 7.97 8.23 2.36
CA SER A 124 8.98 8.44 3.40
C SER A 124 8.83 7.44 4.55
N THR A 125 7.62 7.22 5.06
CA THR A 125 7.36 6.20 6.09
C THR A 125 7.77 4.80 5.63
N ALA A 126 7.49 4.45 4.38
CA ALA A 126 7.91 3.18 3.81
C ALA A 126 9.44 3.05 3.70
N LEU A 127 10.11 4.10 3.21
CA LEU A 127 11.57 4.14 3.07
C LEU A 127 12.26 4.06 4.43
N ASP A 128 11.82 4.83 5.42
CA ASP A 128 12.35 4.80 6.79
C ASP A 128 12.21 3.40 7.41
N TYR A 129 11.08 2.72 7.14
CA TYR A 129 10.88 1.35 7.59
C TYR A 129 11.85 0.39 6.91
N ILE A 130 11.99 0.47 5.58
CA ILE A 130 12.88 -0.40 4.81
C ILE A 130 14.34 -0.20 5.24
N GLU A 131 14.80 1.04 5.38
CA GLU A 131 16.16 1.36 5.79
C GLU A 131 16.51 0.78 7.17
N ARG A 132 15.56 0.76 8.10
CA ARG A 132 15.77 0.17 9.44
C ARG A 132 15.88 -1.35 9.42
N ILE A 133 15.19 -2.04 8.51
CA ILE A 133 15.11 -3.51 8.47
C ILE A 133 16.11 -4.13 7.48
N ALA A 134 16.36 -3.45 6.36
CA ALA A 134 17.22 -3.88 5.28
C ALA A 134 18.09 -2.69 4.79
N PRO A 135 19.06 -2.23 5.61
CA PRO A 135 19.87 -1.04 5.31
C PRO A 135 20.79 -1.19 4.09
N GLU A 136 21.05 -2.41 3.63
CA GLU A 136 21.91 -2.73 2.49
C GLU A 136 21.09 -3.41 1.38
N THR A 137 19.97 -2.80 0.99
CA THR A 137 19.08 -3.32 -0.07
C THR A 137 18.95 -2.37 -1.25
N THR A 138 18.46 -2.89 -2.37
CA THR A 138 17.93 -2.08 -3.47
C THR A 138 16.42 -2.10 -3.42
N ILE A 139 15.81 -0.92 -3.42
CA ILE A 139 14.36 -0.75 -3.49
C ILE A 139 13.99 -0.56 -4.96
N THR A 140 13.06 -1.34 -5.49
CA THR A 140 12.56 -1.24 -6.86
C THR A 140 11.08 -0.90 -6.89
N LEU A 141 10.63 -0.23 -7.97
CA LEU A 141 9.22 -0.06 -8.28
C LEU A 141 8.98 0.07 -9.79
N SER A 142 7.76 -0.26 -10.22
CA SER A 142 7.21 0.13 -11.53
C SER A 142 6.43 1.43 -11.32
N ALA A 143 6.87 2.53 -11.93
CA ALA A 143 6.21 3.83 -11.83
C ALA A 143 5.56 4.19 -13.17
N GLN A 144 4.34 4.74 -13.13
CA GLN A 144 3.77 5.40 -14.31
C GLN A 144 4.75 6.49 -14.78
N HIS A 145 5.02 6.53 -16.08
CA HIS A 145 6.10 7.34 -16.66
C HIS A 145 5.98 8.81 -16.29
N HIS A 146 4.76 9.36 -16.26
CA HIS A 146 4.50 10.75 -15.89
C HIS A 146 4.72 11.09 -14.40
N LEU A 147 4.90 10.08 -13.54
CA LEU A 147 5.17 10.23 -12.10
C LEU A 147 6.67 10.10 -11.76
N THR A 148 7.54 9.93 -12.75
CA THR A 148 9.00 9.82 -12.54
C THR A 148 9.56 10.95 -11.65
N GLY A 149 9.19 12.20 -11.93
CA GLY A 149 9.65 13.35 -11.14
C GLY A 149 9.26 13.29 -9.65
N PHE A 150 8.10 12.70 -9.33
CA PHE A 150 7.66 12.50 -7.95
C PHE A 150 8.57 11.52 -7.21
N TYR A 151 8.92 10.39 -7.83
CA TYR A 151 9.82 9.39 -7.24
C TYR A 151 11.28 9.86 -7.21
N GLN A 152 11.72 10.66 -8.19
CA GLN A 152 13.08 11.23 -8.21
C GLN A 152 13.35 12.13 -6.99
N VAL A 153 12.35 12.91 -6.54
CA VAL A 153 12.47 13.74 -5.32
C VAL A 153 12.74 12.89 -4.06
N LEU A 154 12.36 11.61 -4.07
CA LEU A 154 12.61 10.65 -2.99
C LEU A 154 13.91 9.85 -3.19
N GLY A 155 14.66 10.14 -4.25
CA GLY A 155 15.95 9.54 -4.56
C GLY A 155 15.88 8.24 -5.35
N PHE A 156 14.78 8.00 -6.09
CA PHE A 156 14.71 6.92 -7.07
C PHE A 156 15.28 7.38 -8.43
N CYS A 157 15.96 6.47 -9.12
CA CYS A 157 16.51 6.66 -10.45
C CYS A 157 15.81 5.75 -11.46
N VAL A 158 15.52 6.27 -12.66
CA VAL A 158 15.00 5.46 -13.78
C VAL A 158 16.10 4.54 -14.30
N VAL A 159 15.78 3.26 -14.50
CA VAL A 159 16.74 2.23 -14.97
C VAL A 159 16.22 1.39 -16.13
N SER A 160 15.10 1.77 -16.73
CA SER A 160 14.60 1.16 -17.96
C SER A 160 14.11 2.24 -18.92
N ASP A 161 14.03 1.86 -20.20
CA ASP A 161 13.18 2.57 -21.14
C ASP A 161 11.69 2.45 -20.72
N PRO A 162 10.82 3.36 -21.19
CA PRO A 162 9.38 3.23 -20.98
C PRO A 162 8.84 1.94 -21.59
N TYR A 163 7.97 1.24 -20.86
CA TYR A 163 7.25 0.05 -21.32
C TYR A 163 5.75 0.18 -21.03
N ASP A 164 4.94 -0.59 -21.74
CA ASP A 164 3.49 -0.63 -21.55
C ASP A 164 3.14 -1.60 -20.42
N GLU A 165 2.30 -1.16 -19.49
CA GLU A 165 1.68 -2.00 -18.46
C GLU A 165 0.18 -1.66 -18.48
N ASP A 166 -0.61 -2.57 -19.05
CA ASP A 166 -2.06 -2.45 -19.24
C ASP A 166 -2.51 -1.15 -19.95
N GLY A 167 -1.78 -0.73 -21.00
CA GLY A 167 -2.08 0.49 -21.75
C GLY A 167 -1.59 1.78 -21.09
N ILE A 168 -0.89 1.68 -19.96
CA ILE A 168 -0.33 2.81 -19.23
C ILE A 168 1.20 2.76 -19.37
N PRO A 169 1.85 3.83 -19.88
CA PRO A 169 3.31 3.89 -19.94
C PRO A 169 3.94 3.88 -18.54
N HIS A 170 4.87 2.96 -18.31
CA HIS A 170 5.61 2.76 -17.06
C HIS A 170 7.12 2.79 -17.29
N VAL A 171 7.88 3.03 -16.22
CA VAL A 171 9.33 2.85 -16.17
C VAL A 171 9.71 2.13 -14.88
N ARG A 172 10.77 1.35 -14.92
CA ARG A 172 11.38 0.76 -13.72
C ARG A 172 12.26 1.81 -13.05
N MET A 173 12.09 1.96 -11.75
CA MET A 173 12.92 2.86 -10.94
C MET A 173 13.52 2.13 -9.75
N VAL A 174 14.73 2.52 -9.35
CA VAL A 174 15.43 1.93 -8.20
C VAL A 174 16.01 2.98 -7.27
N LYS A 175 16.12 2.64 -5.99
CA LYS A 175 16.86 3.37 -4.97
C LYS A 175 17.72 2.38 -4.19
N THR A 176 19.03 2.50 -4.29
CA THR A 176 19.97 1.65 -3.53
C THR A 176 20.28 2.30 -2.20
N LEU A 177 20.15 1.52 -1.13
CA LEU A 177 20.63 1.87 0.20
C LEU A 177 22.04 1.30 0.33
N ALA A 178 23.02 2.17 0.57
CA ALA A 178 24.41 1.81 0.80
C ALA A 178 24.79 2.36 2.18
N ARG A 179 25.31 1.48 3.03
CA ARG A 179 25.69 1.82 4.41
C ARG A 179 26.79 2.87 4.48
#